data_AF-F8FKL6-F1
#
_entry.id   AF-F8FKL6-F1
#
_cell.length_a   1.000
_cell.length_b   1.000
_cell.length_c   1.000
_cell.angle_alpha   90.00
_cell.angle_beta   90.00
_cell.angle_gamma   90.00
#
_symmetry.space_group_name_H-M   'P 1'
#
loop_
_entity.id
_entity.type
_entity.pdbx_description
1 polymer ?
#
loop_
_entity_poly.entity_id
_entity_poly.type
_entity_poly.pdbx_seq_one_letter_code
_entity_poly.pdbx_strand_id
1 'polypeptide(L)'
;MFDLVDSIVHFLMNLFFSFSSSNLTRNIKRLQEEHWFQALYKDKKYARAIMAERSLRDYLGKNENIEKLLRNEQEREEFVSAVKKSAGQ
;
A
#
# COMPACT_ATOMS: atom_id res chain seq x y z
N MET A 1 -4.60 14.61 -18.29
CA MET A 1 -3.25 14.16 -18.67
C MET A 1 -2.86 13.12 -17.63
N PHE A 2 -2.69 11.85 -18.00
CA PHE A 2 -2.34 10.83 -17.02
C PHE A 2 -0.88 11.02 -16.60
N ASP A 3 -0.67 11.38 -15.34
CA ASP A 3 0.66 11.64 -14.79
C ASP A 3 1.49 10.35 -14.73
N LEU A 4 2.82 10.51 -14.75
CA LEU A 4 3.79 9.43 -14.54
C LEU A 4 3.46 8.55 -13.31
N VAL A 5 2.87 9.15 -12.29
CA VAL A 5 2.39 8.50 -11.06
C VAL A 5 1.31 7.47 -11.37
N ASP A 6 0.33 7.85 -12.20
CA ASP A 6 -0.79 7.00 -12.57
C ASP A 6 -0.33 5.82 -13.42
N SER A 7 0.69 6.03 -14.26
CA SER A 7 1.33 4.96 -15.03
C SER A 7 2.11 3.97 -14.16
N ILE A 8 2.80 4.43 -13.12
CA ILE A 8 3.52 3.55 -12.17
C ILE A 8 2.52 2.78 -11.31
N VAL A 9 1.48 3.45 -10.82
CA VAL A 9 0.38 2.82 -10.08
C VAL A 9 -0.29 1.78 -10.96
N HIS A 10 -0.64 2.08 -12.21
CA HIS A 10 -1.21 1.09 -13.12
C HIS A 10 -0.27 -0.07 -13.42
N PHE A 11 1.02 0.18 -13.64
CA PHE A 11 1.99 -0.89 -13.90
C PHE A 11 2.17 -1.81 -12.69
N LEU A 12 2.36 -1.24 -11.50
CA LEU A 12 2.44 -2.00 -10.25
C LEU A 12 1.12 -2.72 -9.96
N MET A 13 -0.01 -2.07 -10.17
CA MET A 13 -1.34 -2.67 -10.03
C MET A 13 -1.53 -3.83 -11.00
N ASN A 14 -1.17 -3.70 -12.28
CA ASN A 14 -1.30 -4.78 -13.26
C ASN A 14 -0.43 -5.99 -12.89
N LEU A 15 0.83 -5.73 -12.49
CA LEU A 15 1.72 -6.77 -11.98
C LEU A 15 1.14 -7.43 -10.72
N PHE A 16 0.49 -6.66 -9.85
CA PHE A 16 -0.09 -7.18 -8.62
C PHE A 16 -1.40 -7.90 -8.79
N PHE A 17 -2.33 -7.39 -9.59
CA PHE A 17 -3.60 -8.04 -9.88
C PHE A 17 -3.41 -9.43 -10.46
N SER A 18 -2.32 -9.64 -11.22
CA SER A 18 -1.99 -10.96 -11.74
C SER A 18 -1.54 -11.96 -10.67
N PHE A 19 -1.16 -11.52 -9.46
CA PHE A 19 -0.58 -12.35 -8.39
C PHE A 19 -1.23 -12.19 -7.00
N SER A 20 -2.17 -11.26 -6.83
CA SER A 20 -2.75 -10.87 -5.54
C SER A 20 -4.17 -11.40 -5.35
N SER A 21 -4.56 -11.66 -4.10
CA SER A 21 -5.97 -11.89 -3.75
C SER A 21 -6.81 -10.63 -4.01
N SER A 22 -8.09 -10.81 -4.34
CA SER A 22 -9.01 -9.70 -4.63
C SER A 22 -9.16 -8.72 -3.46
N ASN A 23 -9.01 -9.19 -2.22
CA ASN A 23 -9.10 -8.37 -1.01
C ASN A 23 -7.94 -7.38 -0.89
N LEU A 24 -6.69 -7.82 -1.07
CA LEU A 24 -5.54 -6.93 -0.97
C LEU A 24 -5.66 -5.78 -1.97
N THR A 25 -6.03 -6.06 -3.22
CA THR A 25 -6.11 -4.99 -4.21
C THR A 25 -7.26 -4.03 -3.95
N ARG A 26 -8.43 -4.53 -3.52
CA ARG A 26 -9.53 -3.67 -3.07
C ARG A 26 -9.10 -2.76 -1.91
N ASN A 27 -8.37 -3.33 -0.97
CA ASN A 27 -7.92 -2.63 0.23
C ASN A 27 -6.86 -1.57 -0.07
N ILE A 28 -5.91 -1.85 -0.98
CA ILE A 28 -4.96 -0.86 -1.47
C ILE A 28 -5.69 0.30 -2.15
N LYS A 29 -6.67 0.02 -3.04
CA LYS A 29 -7.45 1.08 -3.67
C LYS A 29 -8.17 1.97 -2.66
N ARG A 30 -8.75 1.37 -1.63
CA ARG A 30 -9.40 2.10 -0.54
C ARG A 30 -8.41 2.98 0.22
N LEU A 31 -7.23 2.46 0.57
CA LEU A 31 -6.19 3.27 1.21
C LEU A 31 -5.66 4.37 0.29
N GLN A 32 -5.63 4.18 -1.03
CA GLN A 32 -5.26 5.21 -1.99
C GLN A 32 -6.26 6.38 -2.04
N GLU A 33 -7.42 6.32 -1.40
CA GLU A 33 -8.29 7.49 -1.21
C GLU A 33 -7.77 8.41 -0.09
N GLU A 34 -6.89 7.90 0.78
CA GLU A 34 -6.34 8.63 1.91
C GLU A 34 -5.02 9.34 1.56
N HIS A 35 -4.95 10.64 1.86
CA HIS A 35 -3.79 11.48 1.53
C HIS A 35 -2.46 10.94 2.06
N TRP A 36 -2.44 10.42 3.30
CA TRP A 36 -1.21 9.89 3.93
C TRP A 36 -0.68 8.66 3.17
N PHE A 37 -1.57 7.79 2.70
CA PHE A 37 -1.17 6.58 1.99
C PHE A 37 -0.83 6.89 0.54
N GLN A 38 -1.53 7.82 -0.10
CA GLN A 38 -1.12 8.33 -1.42
C GLN A 38 0.31 8.89 -1.38
N ALA A 39 0.63 9.70 -0.36
CA ALA A 39 1.97 10.27 -0.20
C ALA A 39 3.04 9.19 0.01
N LEU A 40 2.73 8.14 0.79
CA LEU A 40 3.59 6.99 0.99
C LEU A 40 3.77 6.18 -0.30
N TYR A 41 2.67 5.84 -0.98
CA TYR A 41 2.63 4.93 -2.13
C TYR A 41 3.14 5.57 -3.42
N LYS A 42 3.19 6.91 -3.50
CA LYS A 42 3.79 7.64 -4.63
C LYS A 42 5.30 7.47 -4.69
N ASP A 43 5.96 7.24 -3.56
CA ASP A 43 7.38 6.91 -3.54
C ASP A 43 7.57 5.45 -4.00
N LYS A 44 8.26 5.28 -5.13
CA LYS A 44 8.56 3.96 -5.72
C LYS A 44 9.23 3.02 -4.73
N LYS A 45 10.05 3.56 -3.82
CA LYS A 45 10.76 2.80 -2.80
C LYS A 45 9.77 2.12 -1.84
N TYR A 46 8.79 2.88 -1.34
CA TYR A 46 7.78 2.37 -0.41
C TYR A 46 6.72 1.51 -1.10
N ALA A 47 6.30 1.90 -2.31
CA ALA A 47 5.41 1.07 -3.11
C ALA A 47 6.02 -0.32 -3.35
N ARG A 48 7.31 -0.38 -3.72
CA ARG A 48 8.03 -1.65 -3.89
C ARG A 48 8.12 -2.43 -2.60
N ALA A 49 8.38 -1.80 -1.46
CA ALA A 49 8.44 -2.47 -0.17
C ALA A 49 7.11 -3.12 0.22
N ILE A 50 6.00 -2.37 0.13
CA ILE A 50 4.64 -2.87 0.38
C ILE A 50 4.34 -4.10 -0.49
N MET A 51 4.83 -4.06 -1.72
CA MET A 51 4.60 -5.09 -2.71
C MET A 51 5.51 -6.32 -2.55
N ALA A 52 6.79 -6.13 -2.25
CA ALA A 52 7.74 -7.24 -2.11
C ALA A 52 7.54 -7.99 -0.78
N GLU A 53 7.25 -7.26 0.30
CA GLU A 53 7.23 -7.79 1.65
C GLU A 53 5.91 -8.51 1.94
N ARG A 54 5.98 -9.83 2.18
CA ARG A 54 4.78 -10.66 2.44
C ARG A 54 4.03 -10.18 3.68
N SER A 55 4.73 -9.81 4.75
CA SER A 55 4.08 -9.39 6.01
C SER A 55 3.21 -8.14 5.82
N LEU A 56 3.67 -7.17 5.04
CA LEU A 56 2.91 -5.96 4.69
C LEU A 56 1.68 -6.31 3.84
N ARG A 57 1.82 -7.21 2.87
CA ARG A 57 0.70 -7.66 2.03
C ARG A 57 -0.35 -8.43 2.81
N ASP A 58 0.07 -9.33 3.68
CA ASP A 58 -0.84 -10.11 4.52
C ASP A 58 -1.58 -9.19 5.51
N TYR A 59 -0.91 -8.14 6.02
CA TYR A 59 -1.53 -7.12 6.84
C TYR A 59 -2.61 -6.35 6.07
N LEU A 60 -2.28 -5.84 4.87
CA LEU A 60 -3.21 -5.08 4.02
C LEU A 60 -4.32 -5.96 3.41
N GLY A 61 -4.12 -7.27 3.30
CA GLY A 61 -5.11 -8.22 2.80
C GLY A 61 -6.31 -8.41 3.73
N LYS A 62 -6.20 -7.97 4.99
CA LYS A 62 -7.22 -8.12 6.05
C LYS A 62 -8.03 -6.83 6.21
N ASN A 63 -9.35 -6.92 6.06
CA ASN A 63 -10.23 -5.74 6.12
C ASN A 63 -10.20 -5.06 7.50
N GLU A 64 -10.09 -5.85 8.57
CA GLU A 64 -10.00 -5.37 9.95
C GLU A 64 -8.78 -4.47 10.18
N ASN A 65 -7.67 -4.75 9.49
CA ASN A 65 -6.46 -3.92 9.57
C ASN A 65 -6.64 -2.62 8.79
N ILE A 66 -7.35 -2.64 7.66
CA ILE A 66 -7.67 -1.42 6.92
C ILE A 66 -8.56 -0.51 7.77
N GLU A 67 -9.58 -1.05 8.43
CA GLU A 67 -10.40 -0.26 9.35
C GLU A 67 -9.57 0.38 10.47
N LYS A 68 -8.57 -0.33 11.01
CA LYS A 68 -7.64 0.23 12.00
C LYS A 68 -6.83 1.38 11.42
N LEU A 69 -6.24 1.20 10.24
CA LEU A 69 -5.46 2.26 9.57
C LEU A 69 -6.29 3.51 9.26
N LEU A 70 -7.58 3.34 8.94
CA LEU A 70 -8.46 4.47 8.65
C LEU A 70 -8.90 5.23 9.91
N ARG A 71 -8.94 4.56 11.07
CA ARG A 71 -9.54 5.12 12.30
C ARG A 71 -8.53 5.49 13.38
N ASN A 72 -7.34 4.88 13.36
CA ASN A 72 -6.33 5.06 14.40
C ASN A 72 -5.03 5.60 13.79
N GLU A 73 -4.64 6.79 14.24
CA GLU A 73 -3.41 7.45 13.82
C GLU A 73 -2.15 6.70 14.24
N GLN A 74 -2.12 6.14 15.45
CA GLN A 74 -0.98 5.36 15.92
C GLN A 74 -0.75 4.10 15.07
N GLU A 75 -1.80 3.36 14.75
CA GLU A 75 -1.71 2.19 13.85
C GLU A 75 -1.19 2.59 12.46
N ARG A 76 -1.58 3.78 11.98
CA ARG A 76 -1.06 4.36 10.74
C ARG A 76 0.42 4.63 10.81
N GLU A 77 0.88 5.29 11.87
CA GLU A 77 2.30 5.61 12.07
C GLU A 77 3.15 4.34 12.18
N GLU A 78 2.66 3.33 12.90
CA GLU A 78 3.31 2.03 13.02
C GLU A 78 3.42 1.32 11.67
N PHE A 79 2.35 1.33 10.87
CA PHE A 79 2.39 0.79 9.51
C PHE A 79 3.37 1.54 8.61
N VAL A 80 3.34 2.87 8.62
CA VAL A 80 4.29 3.71 7.86
C VAL A 80 5.73 3.41 8.27
N SER A 81 5.99 3.24 9.57
CA SER A 81 7.30 2.86 10.10
C SER A 81 7.74 1.48 9.60
N ALA A 82 6.84 0.49 9.63
CA ALA A 82 7.11 -0.85 9.10
C ALA A 82 7.46 -0.83 7.60
N VAL A 83 6.73 -0.03 6.80
CA VAL A 83 7.02 0.17 5.37
C VAL A 83 8.40 0.78 5.17
N LYS A 84 8.73 1.86 5.91
CA LYS A 84 10.04 2.52 5.81
C LYS A 84 11.19 1.60 6.20
N LYS A 85 11.00 0.78 7.23
CA LYS A 85 11.97 -0.23 7.69
C LYS A 85 12.21 -1.29 6.61
N SER A 86 11.15 -1.87 6.06
CA SER A 86 11.24 -2.86 4.97
C SER A 86 11.94 -2.28 3.74
N ALA A 87 11.70 -1.01 3.43
CA ALA A 87 12.30 -0.37 2.27
C ALA A 87 13.78 0.02 2.46
N GLY A 88 14.30 0.01 3.69
CA GLY A 88 15.70 0.28 4.02
C GLY A 88 16.58 -0.98 4.07
N GLN A 89 16.00 -2.16 3.92
CA GLN A 89 16.69 -3.44 3.80
C GLN A 89 17.08 -3.72 2.35
#